data_AF-C5M1F8-F1
#
_entry.id   AF-C5M1F8-F1
#
_cell.length_a   1.000
_cell.length_b   1.000
_cell.length_c   1.000
_cell.angle_alpha   90.00
_cell.angle_beta   90.00
_cell.angle_gamma   90.00
#
_symmetry.space_group_name_H-M   'P 1'
#
loop_
_entity.id
_entity.type
_entity.pdbx_description
1 polymer ?
#
loop_
_entity_poly.entity_id
_entity_poly.type
_entity_poly.pdbx_seq_one_letter_code
_entity_poly.pdbx_strand_id
1 'polypeptide(L)'
;MPEGTTYGYWDAAYGVMNEAGLSMGESSCSGRLSSVPKGDGPNGSGALFWVGELSDIALEVCSTARCAIQTMGKLAEEHGFYGSIGVKEAGEALTIADGTEVWVFHILPDDTAEGAVWAAERVPKGHATIVPNVFVIREIDPSDGDNFMFSDNIFDIALKLGWWNGEGLLDFTATYSVSEYNNPYYSGRRVWRGFSLFAPSLNLDPTLGVEWDHPTYPFSVEPDVPVTIDFMRRFYRDHMEGTAYDLTDHVVAGGPFKTPNRYA
;
A
#
# COMPACT_ATOMS: atom_id res chain seq x y z
N MET A 1 -7.59 12.57 -37.70
CA MET A 1 -8.25 11.25 -37.68
C MET A 1 -9.58 11.37 -38.42
N PRO A 2 -10.11 10.29 -39.03
CA PRO A 2 -11.43 10.31 -39.64
C PRO A 2 -12.52 10.77 -38.65
N GLU A 3 -13.60 11.35 -39.18
CA GLU A 3 -14.80 11.66 -38.40
C GLU A 3 -15.34 10.39 -37.74
N GLY A 4 -15.68 10.46 -36.44
CA GLY A 4 -16.13 9.30 -35.66
C GLY A 4 -15.01 8.44 -35.04
N THR A 5 -13.75 8.89 -35.05
CA THR A 5 -12.67 8.19 -34.35
C THR A 5 -12.40 8.83 -32.98
N THR A 6 -12.35 8.03 -31.91
CA THR A 6 -11.92 8.47 -30.57
C THR A 6 -10.43 8.18 -30.36
N TYR A 7 -9.80 8.95 -29.47
CA TYR A 7 -8.46 8.64 -28.98
C TYR A 7 -8.55 7.60 -27.87
N GLY A 8 -7.58 6.68 -27.82
CA GLY A 8 -7.28 5.95 -26.60
C GLY A 8 -6.53 6.88 -25.65
N TYR A 9 -6.95 6.90 -24.39
CA TYR A 9 -6.27 7.63 -23.32
C TYR A 9 -6.09 6.68 -22.13
N TRP A 10 -5.11 6.99 -21.29
CA TRP A 10 -4.90 6.30 -20.03
C TRP A 10 -5.70 7.04 -18.97
N ASP A 11 -6.55 6.31 -18.29
CA ASP A 11 -7.34 6.82 -17.16
C ASP A 11 -6.97 6.01 -15.93
N ALA A 12 -6.66 6.70 -14.85
CA ALA A 12 -6.31 6.13 -13.57
C ALA A 12 -6.87 7.03 -12.47
N ALA A 13 -7.27 6.44 -11.35
CA ALA A 13 -7.83 7.20 -10.23
C ALA A 13 -6.78 8.03 -9.47
N TYR A 14 -5.50 7.80 -9.76
CA TYR A 14 -4.33 8.44 -9.17
C TYR A 14 -3.21 8.47 -10.21
N GLY A 15 -2.20 9.29 -9.96
CA GLY A 15 -1.06 9.40 -10.85
C GLY A 15 -0.24 8.10 -10.91
N VAL A 16 0.12 7.69 -12.13
CA VAL A 16 0.76 6.38 -12.40
C VAL A 16 2.25 6.52 -12.67
N MET A 17 2.64 7.46 -13.55
CA MET A 17 4.03 7.67 -13.95
C MET A 17 4.20 9.02 -14.63
N ASN A 18 5.36 9.68 -14.44
CA ASN A 18 5.72 10.90 -15.16
C ASN A 18 6.90 10.69 -16.13
N GLU A 19 7.25 11.73 -16.89
CA GLU A 19 8.31 11.67 -17.91
C GLU A 19 9.72 11.43 -17.36
N ALA A 20 9.93 11.66 -16.06
CA ALA A 20 11.19 11.34 -15.38
C ALA A 20 11.32 9.86 -15.04
N GLY A 21 10.27 9.06 -15.25
CA GLY A 21 10.23 7.65 -14.86
C GLY A 21 9.94 7.42 -13.38
N LEU A 22 9.52 8.45 -12.64
CA LEU A 22 8.90 8.27 -11.32
C LEU A 22 7.53 7.64 -11.53
N SER A 23 7.24 6.58 -10.78
CA SER A 23 6.03 5.77 -10.92
C SER A 23 5.45 5.37 -9.58
N MET A 24 4.13 5.18 -9.57
CA MET A 24 3.38 4.86 -8.36
C MET A 24 2.36 3.74 -8.62
N GLY A 25 2.11 2.94 -7.60
CA GLY A 25 0.95 2.06 -7.49
C GLY A 25 0.37 2.19 -6.09
N GLU A 26 -0.93 1.98 -5.94
CA GLU A 26 -1.66 2.23 -4.68
C GLU A 26 -2.41 0.97 -4.20
N SER A 27 -2.60 0.88 -2.89
CA SER A 27 -3.48 -0.08 -2.24
C SER A 27 -4.14 0.48 -0.99
N SER A 28 -5.47 0.41 -0.94
CA SER A 28 -6.23 0.84 0.22
C SER A 28 -6.08 -0.07 1.42
N CYS A 29 -5.90 0.55 2.57
CA CYS A 29 -5.51 -0.08 3.81
C CYS A 29 -6.43 0.33 4.95
N SER A 30 -6.62 -0.61 5.88
CA SER A 30 -7.38 -0.31 7.10
C SER A 30 -6.54 0.45 8.11
N GLY A 31 -7.07 1.56 8.62
CA GLY A 31 -6.41 2.49 9.52
C GLY A 31 -7.30 2.88 10.69
N ARG A 32 -6.70 3.04 11.88
CA ARG A 32 -7.43 3.35 13.14
C ARG A 32 -8.04 4.75 13.19
N LEU A 33 -7.48 5.67 12.41
CA LEU A 33 -7.92 7.06 12.33
C LEU A 33 -8.51 7.28 10.95
N SER A 34 -9.60 8.06 10.89
CA SER A 34 -10.32 8.38 9.67
C SER A 34 -10.66 9.87 9.65
N SER A 35 -10.64 10.46 8.47
CA SER A 35 -11.11 11.82 8.22
C SER A 35 -12.13 11.81 7.09
N VAL A 36 -12.68 12.99 6.80
CA VAL A 36 -13.63 13.27 5.73
C VAL A 36 -13.10 14.45 4.91
N PRO A 37 -13.59 14.66 3.68
CA PRO A 37 -13.24 15.83 2.91
C PRO A 37 -13.46 17.13 3.68
N LYS A 38 -12.58 18.12 3.46
CA LYS A 38 -12.67 19.43 4.10
C LYS A 38 -14.03 20.06 3.82
N GLY A 39 -14.75 20.41 4.90
CA GLY A 39 -16.09 20.99 4.81
C GLY A 39 -17.20 20.00 5.17
N ASP A 40 -16.95 18.69 5.06
CA ASP A 40 -17.91 17.64 5.40
C ASP A 40 -17.87 17.26 6.88
N GLY A 41 -16.80 17.64 7.59
CA GLY A 41 -16.65 17.43 9.03
C GLY A 41 -17.39 18.47 9.88
N PRO A 42 -17.52 18.23 11.20
CA PRO A 42 -18.13 19.19 12.13
C PRO A 42 -17.50 20.58 12.03
N ASN A 43 -18.33 21.62 11.95
CA ASN A 43 -17.88 23.02 11.80
C ASN A 43 -17.00 23.28 10.56
N GLY A 44 -17.12 22.46 9.51
CA GLY A 44 -16.32 22.58 8.29
C GLY A 44 -14.90 22.02 8.40
N SER A 45 -14.64 21.20 9.42
CA SER A 45 -13.39 20.45 9.56
C SER A 45 -13.26 19.35 8.49
N GLY A 46 -12.11 18.68 8.46
CA GLY A 46 -11.76 17.63 7.53
C GLY A 46 -10.43 17.90 6.84
N ALA A 47 -10.09 17.01 5.91
CA ALA A 47 -8.82 17.01 5.19
C ALA A 47 -8.99 17.45 3.73
N LEU A 48 -8.00 18.13 3.19
CA LEU A 48 -8.04 18.61 1.82
C LEU A 48 -7.73 17.51 0.80
N PHE A 49 -6.84 16.59 1.13
CA PHE A 49 -6.29 15.66 0.16
C PHE A 49 -6.77 14.22 0.35
N TRP A 50 -7.13 13.59 -0.76
CA TRP A 50 -7.11 12.15 -0.92
C TRP A 50 -5.83 11.72 -1.66
N VAL A 51 -5.58 10.41 -1.77
CA VAL A 51 -4.34 9.89 -2.37
C VAL A 51 -4.19 10.28 -3.84
N GLY A 52 -5.30 10.43 -4.56
CA GLY A 52 -5.31 10.89 -5.95
C GLY A 52 -4.61 12.24 -6.08
N GLU A 53 -5.09 13.27 -5.38
CA GLU A 53 -4.51 14.61 -5.46
C GLU A 53 -3.06 14.66 -4.97
N LEU A 54 -2.71 13.91 -3.91
CA LEU A 54 -1.31 13.83 -3.45
C LEU A 54 -0.39 13.24 -4.52
N SER A 55 -0.81 12.14 -5.13
CA SER A 55 -0.04 11.44 -6.16
C SER A 55 0.14 12.29 -7.43
N ASP A 56 -0.91 13.01 -7.84
CA ASP A 56 -0.90 13.89 -9.00
C ASP A 56 0.09 15.05 -8.78
N ILE A 57 -0.04 15.77 -7.65
CA ILE A 57 0.87 16.88 -7.31
C ILE A 57 2.31 16.38 -7.24
N ALA A 58 2.56 15.25 -6.60
CA ALA A 58 3.90 14.69 -6.50
C ALA A 58 4.49 14.36 -7.88
N LEU A 59 3.72 13.77 -8.78
CA LEU A 59 4.19 13.45 -10.14
C LEU A 59 4.36 14.69 -11.02
N GLU A 60 3.65 15.79 -10.75
CA GLU A 60 3.84 17.06 -11.43
C GLU A 60 5.16 17.76 -11.05
N VAL A 61 5.62 17.61 -9.80
CA VAL A 61 6.74 18.42 -9.25
C VAL A 61 8.00 17.62 -8.91
N CYS A 62 7.96 16.29 -8.90
CA CYS A 62 9.08 15.44 -8.50
C CYS A 62 9.60 14.53 -9.61
N SER A 63 10.90 14.21 -9.54
CA SER A 63 11.56 13.22 -10.41
C SER A 63 12.15 12.02 -9.67
N THR A 64 12.02 11.98 -8.34
CA THR A 64 12.56 10.91 -7.48
C THR A 64 11.52 10.46 -6.46
N ALA A 65 11.62 9.21 -6.01
CA ALA A 65 10.73 8.61 -5.03
C ALA A 65 10.77 9.37 -3.69
N ARG A 66 11.97 9.77 -3.26
CA ARG A 66 12.15 10.55 -2.02
C ARG A 66 11.45 11.90 -2.07
N CYS A 67 11.59 12.63 -3.20
CA CYS A 67 10.88 13.90 -3.39
C CYS A 67 9.37 13.69 -3.31
N ALA A 68 8.86 12.63 -3.96
CA ALA A 68 7.45 12.32 -3.98
C ALA A 68 6.90 12.06 -2.57
N ILE A 69 7.58 11.19 -1.80
CA ILE A 69 7.21 10.86 -0.40
C ILE A 69 7.18 12.11 0.46
N GLN A 70 8.24 12.92 0.43
CA GLN A 70 8.32 14.14 1.23
C GLN A 70 7.26 15.17 0.82
N THR A 71 6.96 15.29 -0.48
CA THR A 71 5.94 16.21 -0.99
C THR A 71 4.55 15.79 -0.53
N MET A 72 4.19 14.51 -0.73
CA MET A 72 2.90 13.97 -0.31
C MET A 72 2.74 14.04 1.22
N GLY A 73 3.76 13.61 1.96
CA GLY A 73 3.77 13.62 3.41
C GLY A 73 3.57 15.03 3.97
N LYS A 74 4.35 16.01 3.48
CA LYS A 74 4.25 17.40 3.93
C LYS A 74 2.88 18.01 3.63
N LEU A 75 2.34 17.80 2.43
CA LEU A 75 1.02 18.31 2.06
C LEU A 75 -0.08 17.71 2.94
N ALA A 76 0.03 16.42 3.24
CA ALA A 76 -0.90 15.71 4.10
C ALA A 76 -0.80 16.15 5.57
N GLU A 77 0.39 16.46 6.07
CA GLU A 77 0.58 17.05 7.41
C GLU A 77 -0.01 18.46 7.50
N GLU A 78 0.20 19.29 6.47
CA GLU A 78 -0.22 20.70 6.47
C GLU A 78 -1.72 20.91 6.18
N HIS A 79 -2.31 20.02 5.38
CA HIS A 79 -3.67 20.22 4.84
C HIS A 79 -4.60 19.02 5.07
N GLY A 80 -4.10 17.98 5.71
CA GLY A 80 -4.87 16.79 6.06
C GLY A 80 -4.94 15.78 4.93
N PHE A 81 -5.08 14.53 5.34
CA PHE A 81 -5.39 13.42 4.48
C PHE A 81 -6.72 12.78 4.88
N TYR A 82 -7.55 12.38 3.90
CA TYR A 82 -8.70 11.51 4.13
C TYR A 82 -8.66 10.29 3.23
N GLY A 83 -8.99 9.13 3.80
CA GLY A 83 -9.37 7.93 3.06
C GLY A 83 -10.90 7.82 2.95
N SER A 84 -11.40 6.61 2.74
CA SER A 84 -12.83 6.31 2.79
C SER A 84 -13.43 6.55 4.17
N ILE A 85 -14.76 6.78 4.21
CA ILE A 85 -15.50 6.95 5.46
C ILE A 85 -15.59 5.60 6.17
N GLY A 86 -14.66 5.37 7.09
CA GLY A 86 -14.62 4.21 7.96
C GLY A 86 -13.26 3.52 7.98
N VAL A 87 -12.99 2.86 9.09
CA VAL A 87 -11.70 2.27 9.46
C VAL A 87 -11.11 1.31 8.40
N LYS A 88 -11.94 0.72 7.53
CA LYS A 88 -11.49 -0.27 6.55
C LYS A 88 -10.63 0.30 5.43
N GLU A 89 -10.88 1.52 5.00
CA GLU A 89 -10.18 2.17 3.89
C GLU A 89 -9.75 3.58 4.31
N ALA A 90 -9.49 3.74 5.60
CA ALA A 90 -9.14 5.04 6.18
C ALA A 90 -7.71 5.46 5.85
N GLY A 91 -6.85 4.52 5.45
CA GLY A 91 -5.48 4.78 5.03
C GLY A 91 -5.14 4.15 3.69
N GLU A 92 -3.99 4.52 3.15
CA GLU A 92 -3.53 4.10 1.83
C GLU A 92 -2.06 3.71 1.90
N ALA A 93 -1.65 2.75 1.08
CA ALA A 93 -0.27 2.37 0.90
C ALA A 93 0.13 2.54 -0.57
N LEU A 94 1.22 3.25 -0.83
CA LEU A 94 1.75 3.48 -2.17
C LEU A 94 3.08 2.76 -2.33
N THR A 95 3.24 2.05 -3.43
CA THR A 95 4.56 1.69 -3.96
C THR A 95 5.04 2.82 -4.84
N ILE A 96 6.25 3.32 -4.59
CA ILE A 96 6.82 4.48 -5.31
C ILE A 96 8.19 4.08 -5.81
N ALA A 97 8.40 4.17 -7.12
CA ALA A 97 9.64 3.75 -7.77
C ALA A 97 10.18 4.81 -8.72
N ASP A 98 11.50 5.02 -8.69
CA ASP A 98 12.22 5.81 -9.69
C ASP A 98 13.32 4.98 -10.35
N GLY A 99 14.22 5.62 -11.12
CA GLY A 99 15.31 4.92 -11.81
C GLY A 99 16.33 4.23 -10.90
N THR A 100 16.25 4.42 -9.58
CA THR A 100 17.27 3.97 -8.60
C THR A 100 16.72 3.34 -7.33
N GLU A 101 15.54 3.76 -6.87
CA GLU A 101 14.96 3.33 -5.59
C GLU A 101 13.50 2.90 -5.75
N VAL A 102 13.07 2.00 -4.87
CA VAL A 102 11.68 1.59 -4.70
C VAL A 102 11.35 1.72 -3.21
N TRP A 103 10.17 2.25 -2.92
CA TRP A 103 9.69 2.54 -1.58
C TRP A 103 8.26 2.07 -1.40
N VAL A 104 7.90 1.72 -0.16
CA VAL A 104 6.50 1.61 0.29
C VAL A 104 6.22 2.82 1.17
N PHE A 105 5.12 3.51 0.95
CA PHE A 105 4.68 4.68 1.70
C PHE A 105 3.27 4.43 2.24
N HIS A 106 3.12 4.40 3.56
CA HIS A 106 1.84 4.32 4.24
C HIS A 106 1.40 5.70 4.68
N ILE A 107 0.10 5.98 4.57
CA ILE A 107 -0.50 7.22 5.05
C ILE A 107 -1.90 6.96 5.61
N LEU A 108 -2.24 7.66 6.68
CA LEU A 108 -3.59 7.75 7.23
C LEU A 108 -3.81 9.11 7.91
N PRO A 109 -5.05 9.49 8.23
CA PRO A 109 -5.33 10.71 8.97
C PRO A 109 -4.68 10.71 10.36
N ASP A 110 -4.39 11.89 10.89
CA ASP A 110 -3.94 12.03 12.27
C ASP A 110 -5.10 12.10 13.27
N ASP A 111 -4.79 12.29 14.55
CA ASP A 111 -5.78 12.33 15.64
C ASP A 111 -6.57 13.64 15.71
N THR A 112 -6.29 14.60 14.82
CA THR A 112 -7.04 15.83 14.64
C THR A 112 -8.08 15.72 13.51
N ALA A 113 -7.94 14.72 12.65
CA ALA A 113 -8.66 14.57 11.38
C ALA A 113 -8.43 15.72 10.38
N GLU A 114 -7.48 16.61 10.63
CA GLU A 114 -7.10 17.71 9.73
C GLU A 114 -5.62 17.65 9.32
N GLY A 115 -4.88 16.66 9.80
CA GLY A 115 -3.50 16.33 9.40
C GLY A 115 -3.38 14.86 8.96
N ALA A 116 -2.15 14.35 8.96
CA ALA A 116 -1.85 12.97 8.60
C ALA A 116 -0.70 12.39 9.45
N VAL A 117 -0.67 11.06 9.53
CA VAL A 117 0.46 10.27 10.00
C VAL A 117 0.92 9.40 8.83
N TRP A 118 2.23 9.33 8.60
CA TRP A 118 2.76 8.54 7.50
C TRP A 118 4.14 7.97 7.82
N ALA A 119 4.49 6.89 7.13
CA ALA A 119 5.82 6.29 7.16
C ALA A 119 6.16 5.70 5.79
N ALA A 120 7.44 5.64 5.45
CA ALA A 120 7.94 5.02 4.25
C ALA A 120 9.15 4.15 4.55
N GLU A 121 9.22 2.99 3.91
CA GLU A 121 10.32 2.03 4.01
C GLU A 121 10.86 1.72 2.61
N ARG A 122 12.18 1.78 2.47
CA ARG A 122 12.87 1.47 1.21
C ARG A 122 12.89 -0.03 0.99
N VAL A 123 12.52 -0.48 -0.21
CA VAL A 123 12.73 -1.87 -0.62
C VAL A 123 14.23 -2.07 -0.90
N PRO A 124 14.89 -3.05 -0.24
CA PRO A 124 16.30 -3.30 -0.46
C PRO A 124 16.62 -3.60 -1.93
N LYS A 125 17.80 -3.18 -2.39
CA LYS A 125 18.22 -3.45 -3.76
C LYS A 125 18.25 -4.96 -4.02
N GLY A 126 17.61 -5.40 -5.10
CA GLY A 126 17.51 -6.81 -5.46
C GLY A 126 16.34 -7.55 -4.83
N HIS A 127 15.58 -6.89 -3.95
CA HIS A 127 14.38 -7.46 -3.35
C HIS A 127 13.11 -7.07 -4.12
N ALA A 128 12.05 -7.84 -3.88
CA ALA A 128 10.67 -7.53 -4.25
C ALA A 128 9.78 -7.51 -3.00
N THR A 129 8.78 -6.63 -2.98
CA THR A 129 7.77 -6.53 -1.92
C THR A 129 6.37 -6.73 -2.50
N ILE A 130 5.40 -7.02 -1.63
CA ILE A 130 3.98 -7.13 -1.96
C ILE A 130 3.21 -6.22 -1.01
N VAL A 131 2.48 -5.26 -1.57
CA VAL A 131 1.57 -4.38 -0.83
C VAL A 131 0.15 -4.76 -1.21
N PRO A 132 -0.55 -5.58 -0.40
CA PRO A 132 -1.97 -5.85 -0.59
C PRO A 132 -2.78 -4.76 0.16
N ASN A 133 -4.07 -5.04 0.41
CA ASN A 133 -4.93 -4.15 1.19
C ASN A 133 -4.69 -4.29 2.71
N VAL A 134 -3.48 -4.05 3.16
CA VAL A 134 -3.07 -3.93 4.58
C VAL A 134 -1.71 -3.24 4.65
N PHE A 135 -1.46 -2.52 5.74
CA PHE A 135 -0.14 -1.95 6.01
C PHE A 135 0.91 -3.06 6.22
N VAL A 136 2.07 -2.94 5.56
CA VAL A 136 3.18 -3.91 5.61
C VAL A 136 4.47 -3.43 6.29
N ILE A 137 4.74 -2.12 6.34
CA ILE A 137 5.81 -1.51 7.16
C ILE A 137 5.58 -1.85 8.64
N ARG A 138 6.59 -2.46 9.28
CA ARG A 138 6.57 -2.85 10.70
C ARG A 138 7.36 -1.85 11.52
N GLU A 139 8.47 -2.29 12.11
CA GLU A 139 9.33 -1.48 12.96
C GLU A 139 10.01 -0.37 12.14
N ILE A 140 9.87 0.87 12.62
CA ILE A 140 10.53 2.04 12.05
C ILE A 140 11.78 2.33 12.87
N ASP A 141 12.95 2.31 12.23
CA ASP A 141 14.20 2.76 12.85
C ASP A 141 14.41 4.26 12.56
N PRO A 142 14.21 5.16 13.56
CA PRO A 142 14.38 6.59 13.36
C PRO A 142 15.85 7.00 13.15
N SER A 143 16.81 6.10 13.37
CA SER A 143 18.23 6.36 13.12
C SER A 143 18.65 6.02 11.68
N ASP A 144 17.83 5.28 10.93
CA ASP A 144 18.11 4.86 9.55
C ASP A 144 17.33 5.70 8.54
N GLY A 145 17.77 6.96 8.34
CA GLY A 145 17.21 7.87 7.34
C GLY A 145 17.47 7.45 5.88
N ASP A 146 18.32 6.45 5.65
CA ASP A 146 18.57 5.92 4.31
C ASP A 146 17.45 4.98 3.87
N ASN A 147 16.84 4.25 4.82
CA ASN A 147 15.76 3.29 4.56
C ASN A 147 14.40 3.71 5.12
N PHE A 148 14.32 4.71 6.00
CA PHE A 148 13.06 5.18 6.57
C PHE A 148 12.83 6.69 6.39
N MET A 149 11.57 7.05 6.18
CA MET A 149 11.04 8.42 6.28
C MET A 149 9.69 8.35 7.00
N PHE A 150 9.32 9.35 7.78
CA PHE A 150 8.04 9.34 8.51
C PHE A 150 7.63 10.76 8.92
N SER A 151 6.36 10.92 9.28
CA SER A 151 5.82 12.18 9.79
C SER A 151 6.39 12.53 11.17
N ASP A 152 6.64 13.81 11.41
CA ASP A 152 7.23 14.27 12.69
C ASP A 152 6.35 13.92 13.90
N ASN A 153 5.04 13.82 13.68
CA ASN A 153 4.02 13.56 14.71
C ASN A 153 3.80 12.07 15.04
N ILE A 154 4.44 11.13 14.32
CA ILE A 154 4.11 9.69 14.43
C ILE A 154 4.28 9.16 15.86
N PHE A 155 5.44 9.36 16.47
CA PHE A 155 5.72 8.85 17.82
C PHE A 155 4.86 9.54 18.88
N ASP A 156 4.66 10.86 18.76
CA ASP A 156 3.90 11.65 19.72
C ASP A 156 2.42 11.27 19.74
N ILE A 157 1.82 11.05 18.57
CA ILE A 157 0.43 10.60 18.46
C ILE A 157 0.28 9.19 19.04
N ALA A 158 1.21 8.28 18.72
CA ALA A 158 1.17 6.91 19.25
C ALA A 158 1.26 6.89 20.78
N LEU A 159 2.12 7.72 21.38
CA LEU A 159 2.24 7.90 22.83
C LEU A 159 0.98 8.51 23.43
N LYS A 160 0.48 9.61 22.85
CA LYS A 160 -0.72 10.33 23.31
C LYS A 160 -1.94 9.43 23.36
N LEU A 161 -2.13 8.58 22.35
CA LEU A 161 -3.25 7.65 22.25
C LEU A 161 -3.04 6.34 23.03
N GLY A 162 -1.86 6.14 23.61
CA GLY A 162 -1.51 4.93 24.35
C GLY A 162 -1.38 3.68 23.47
N TRP A 163 -1.10 3.87 22.18
CA TRP A 163 -0.90 2.77 21.21
C TRP A 163 0.54 2.26 21.16
N TRP A 164 1.47 3.09 21.63
CA TRP A 164 2.87 2.73 21.86
C TRP A 164 3.30 3.26 23.23
N ASN A 165 4.14 2.51 23.94
CA ASN A 165 4.55 2.83 25.31
C ASN A 165 5.86 3.64 25.40
N GLY A 166 6.49 3.95 24.27
CA GLY A 166 7.78 4.64 24.23
C GLY A 166 9.00 3.73 24.33
N GLU A 167 8.81 2.41 24.40
CA GLU A 167 9.89 1.43 24.46
C GLU A 167 10.02 0.68 23.13
N GLY A 168 11.26 0.42 22.72
CA GLY A 168 11.57 -0.25 21.46
C GLY A 168 11.32 0.63 20.23
N LEU A 169 11.29 0.00 19.05
CA LEU A 169 10.90 0.66 17.81
C LEU A 169 9.38 0.70 17.70
N LEU A 170 8.85 1.74 17.06
CA LEU A 170 7.42 1.83 16.76
C LEU A 170 7.12 0.91 15.58
N ASP A 171 6.20 -0.04 15.78
CA ASP A 171 5.65 -0.86 14.71
C ASP A 171 4.43 -0.17 14.09
N PHE A 172 4.56 0.30 12.85
CA PHE A 172 3.52 1.11 12.19
C PHE A 172 2.21 0.34 12.06
N THR A 173 2.25 -0.88 11.52
CA THR A 173 1.05 -1.70 11.33
C THR A 173 0.39 -2.03 12.68
N ALA A 174 1.17 -2.39 13.71
CA ALA A 174 0.62 -2.67 15.04
C ALA A 174 -0.03 -1.44 15.68
N THR A 175 0.52 -0.26 15.41
CA THR A 175 0.10 1.00 16.01
C THR A 175 -1.13 1.59 15.31
N TYR A 176 -1.15 1.58 13.97
CA TYR A 176 -2.09 2.36 13.16
C TYR A 176 -3.07 1.53 12.33
N SER A 177 -2.89 0.21 12.20
CA SER A 177 -3.81 -0.64 11.44
C SER A 177 -4.93 -1.24 12.30
N VAL A 178 -5.94 -1.81 11.64
CA VAL A 178 -7.04 -2.57 12.27
C VAL A 178 -7.24 -3.97 11.68
N SER A 179 -6.17 -4.58 11.15
CA SER A 179 -6.16 -5.88 10.45
C SER A 179 -6.68 -5.85 9.02
N GLU A 180 -6.71 -7.02 8.37
CA GLU A 180 -7.30 -7.20 7.05
C GLU A 180 -8.80 -6.82 7.03
N TYR A 181 -9.37 -6.73 5.84
CA TYR A 181 -10.82 -6.64 5.69
C TYR A 181 -11.54 -7.85 6.33
N ASN A 182 -12.87 -7.80 6.34
CA ASN A 182 -13.80 -8.75 6.98
C ASN A 182 -13.53 -10.27 6.83
N ASN A 183 -12.61 -10.71 5.98
CA ASN A 183 -12.29 -12.11 5.75
C ASN A 183 -10.80 -12.38 6.00
N PRO A 184 -10.47 -13.30 6.93
CA PRO A 184 -9.12 -13.81 7.06
C PRO A 184 -8.60 -14.29 5.71
N TYR A 185 -7.31 -14.05 5.44
CA TYR A 185 -6.59 -14.42 4.22
C TYR A 185 -6.91 -13.59 2.98
N TYR A 186 -7.68 -12.50 3.10
CA TYR A 186 -7.92 -11.61 1.96
C TYR A 186 -6.61 -10.99 1.43
N SER A 187 -5.75 -10.52 2.32
CA SER A 187 -4.45 -9.91 1.97
C SER A 187 -3.30 -10.91 2.15
N GLY A 188 -3.31 -11.73 3.21
CA GLY A 188 -2.25 -12.64 3.59
C GLY A 188 -1.95 -13.72 2.58
N ARG A 189 -2.97 -14.28 1.91
CA ARG A 189 -2.72 -15.21 0.81
C ARG A 189 -2.13 -14.52 -0.42
N ARG A 190 -2.45 -13.24 -0.66
CA ARG A 190 -1.84 -12.47 -1.76
C ARG A 190 -0.38 -12.16 -1.48
N VAL A 191 -0.03 -11.80 -0.24
CA VAL A 191 1.36 -11.63 0.20
C VAL A 191 2.12 -12.93 0.06
N TRP A 192 1.61 -14.00 0.67
CA TRP A 192 2.19 -15.34 0.59
C TRP A 192 2.42 -15.77 -0.86
N ARG A 193 1.41 -15.65 -1.71
CA ARG A 193 1.51 -16.09 -3.10
C ARG A 193 2.53 -15.27 -3.86
N GLY A 194 2.51 -13.95 -3.67
CA GLY A 194 3.48 -13.08 -4.32
C GLY A 194 4.91 -13.46 -3.97
N PHE A 195 5.20 -13.63 -2.68
CA PHE A 195 6.52 -14.08 -2.22
C PHE A 195 6.86 -15.51 -2.63
N SER A 196 5.89 -16.42 -2.64
CA SER A 196 6.11 -17.80 -3.09
C SER A 196 6.40 -17.90 -4.59
N LEU A 197 5.94 -16.92 -5.39
CA LEU A 197 6.28 -16.81 -6.81
C LEU A 197 7.65 -16.17 -7.03
N PHE A 198 8.02 -15.17 -6.22
CA PHE A 198 9.35 -14.56 -6.29
C PHE A 198 10.45 -15.46 -5.74
N ALA A 199 10.23 -16.05 -4.56
CA ALA A 199 11.20 -16.84 -3.82
C ALA A 199 10.60 -18.19 -3.35
N PRO A 200 10.26 -19.12 -4.28
CA PRO A 200 9.79 -20.47 -3.93
C PRO A 200 10.66 -21.19 -2.90
N SER A 201 11.97 -20.94 -2.90
CA SER A 201 12.95 -21.55 -1.99
C SER A 201 12.67 -21.30 -0.51
N LEU A 202 11.96 -20.22 -0.16
CA LEU A 202 11.61 -19.88 1.22
C LEU A 202 10.54 -20.80 1.80
N ASN A 203 9.75 -21.49 0.96
CA ASN A 203 8.68 -22.39 1.37
C ASN A 203 7.77 -21.80 2.47
N LEU A 204 7.34 -20.55 2.26
CA LEU A 204 6.53 -19.80 3.21
C LEU A 204 5.20 -20.52 3.50
N ASP A 205 4.75 -20.47 4.75
CA ASP A 205 3.50 -21.09 5.18
C ASP A 205 2.30 -20.25 4.71
N PRO A 206 1.39 -20.80 3.86
CA PRO A 206 0.21 -20.08 3.37
C PRO A 206 -0.84 -19.74 4.44
N THR A 207 -0.72 -20.31 5.64
CA THR A 207 -1.71 -20.21 6.70
C THR A 207 -1.45 -19.08 7.70
N LEU A 208 -0.36 -18.32 7.53
CA LEU A 208 -0.02 -17.25 8.47
C LEU A 208 -0.96 -16.04 8.40
N GLY A 209 -1.59 -15.78 7.25
CA GLY A 209 -2.39 -14.55 7.07
C GLY A 209 -1.54 -13.27 7.14
N VAL A 210 -2.18 -12.09 7.30
CA VAL A 210 -1.47 -10.89 7.79
C VAL A 210 -2.11 -10.46 9.09
N GLU A 211 -1.30 -10.44 10.14
CA GLU A 211 -1.72 -9.98 11.46
C GLU A 211 -1.19 -8.57 11.72
N TRP A 212 -2.01 -7.74 12.36
CA TRP A 212 -1.63 -6.36 12.62
C TRP A 212 -0.71 -6.26 13.84
N ASP A 213 -0.91 -7.08 14.87
CA ASP A 213 -0.21 -7.01 16.15
C ASP A 213 1.16 -7.70 16.15
N HIS A 214 1.46 -8.55 15.16
CA HIS A 214 2.77 -9.19 15.00
C HIS A 214 3.12 -9.45 13.53
N PRO A 215 4.41 -9.52 13.17
CA PRO A 215 4.83 -9.85 11.81
C PRO A 215 4.54 -11.30 11.46
N THR A 216 4.13 -11.53 10.21
CA THR A 216 3.78 -12.86 9.66
C THR A 216 4.68 -13.23 8.48
N TYR A 217 4.71 -12.37 7.46
CA TYR A 217 5.62 -12.46 6.31
C TYR A 217 6.69 -11.37 6.38
N PRO A 218 7.86 -11.55 5.72
CA PRO A 218 8.88 -10.51 5.64
C PRO A 218 8.38 -9.30 4.83
N PHE A 219 8.93 -8.12 5.08
CA PHE A 219 8.63 -6.91 4.29
C PHE A 219 8.96 -7.08 2.80
N SER A 220 10.05 -7.79 2.50
CA SER A 220 10.49 -8.07 1.13
C SER A 220 11.31 -9.35 1.05
N VAL A 221 11.47 -9.90 -0.15
CA VAL A 221 12.25 -11.12 -0.42
C VAL A 221 13.19 -10.90 -1.62
N GLU A 222 14.37 -11.53 -1.60
CA GLU A 222 15.20 -11.66 -2.80
C GLU A 222 14.59 -12.72 -3.72
N PRO A 223 14.22 -12.39 -4.97
CA PRO A 223 13.69 -13.39 -5.90
C PRO A 223 14.73 -14.47 -6.23
N ASP A 224 14.31 -15.74 -6.26
CA ASP A 224 15.18 -16.88 -6.57
C ASP A 224 15.79 -16.80 -7.97
N VAL A 225 15.08 -16.12 -8.89
CA VAL A 225 15.49 -15.91 -10.28
C VAL A 225 15.22 -14.47 -10.72
N PRO A 226 15.97 -13.94 -11.69
CA PRO A 226 15.73 -12.59 -12.21
C PRO A 226 14.29 -12.40 -12.69
N VAL A 227 13.66 -11.31 -12.23
CA VAL A 227 12.29 -10.94 -12.61
C VAL A 227 12.28 -10.44 -14.06
N THR A 228 11.39 -11.00 -14.86
CA THR A 228 11.20 -10.62 -16.27
C THR A 228 9.80 -10.05 -16.51
N ILE A 229 9.61 -9.33 -17.62
CA ILE A 229 8.27 -8.84 -18.00
C ILE A 229 7.28 -10.00 -18.16
N ASP A 230 7.72 -11.14 -18.71
CA ASP A 230 6.87 -12.34 -18.86
C ASP A 230 6.56 -13.01 -17.51
N PHE A 231 7.46 -12.89 -16.53
CA PHE A 231 7.12 -13.23 -15.15
C PHE A 231 6.03 -12.30 -14.62
N MET A 232 6.18 -10.98 -14.72
CA MET A 232 5.19 -10.02 -14.21
C MET A 232 3.81 -10.18 -14.86
N ARG A 233 3.77 -10.49 -16.18
CA ARG A 233 2.51 -10.80 -16.87
C ARG A 233 1.79 -12.02 -16.31
N ARG A 234 2.54 -13.06 -15.93
CA ARG A 234 1.98 -14.25 -15.29
C ARG A 234 1.60 -13.98 -13.84
N PHE A 235 2.43 -13.24 -13.12
CA PHE A 235 2.23 -12.82 -11.74
C PHE A 235 0.87 -12.13 -11.55
N TYR A 236 0.56 -11.10 -12.35
CA TYR A 236 -0.72 -10.38 -12.27
C TYR A 236 -1.92 -11.16 -12.82
N ARG A 237 -1.70 -12.36 -13.36
CA ARG A 237 -2.76 -13.28 -13.84
C ARG A 237 -2.88 -14.53 -12.98
N ASP A 238 -2.13 -14.59 -11.89
CA ASP A 238 -2.14 -15.74 -11.00
C ASP A 238 -3.35 -15.68 -10.06
N HIS A 239 -4.05 -16.81 -9.98
CA HIS A 239 -5.19 -17.05 -9.11
C HIS A 239 -4.89 -18.21 -8.16
N MET A 240 -3.65 -18.30 -7.69
CA MET A 240 -3.14 -19.37 -6.81
C MET A 240 -2.96 -20.72 -7.52
N GLU A 241 -2.67 -20.72 -8.83
CA GLU A 241 -2.60 -21.94 -9.63
C GLU A 241 -1.60 -22.96 -9.05
N GLY A 242 -2.01 -24.23 -9.02
CA GLY A 242 -1.18 -25.34 -8.53
C GLY A 242 -1.08 -25.44 -7.00
N THR A 243 -1.93 -24.73 -6.27
CA THR A 243 -2.00 -24.78 -4.80
C THR A 243 -3.34 -25.35 -4.32
N ALA A 244 -3.46 -25.65 -3.03
CA ALA A 244 -4.74 -26.04 -2.44
C ALA A 244 -5.81 -24.93 -2.47
N TYR A 245 -5.43 -23.71 -2.86
CA TYR A 245 -6.31 -22.53 -2.97
C TYR A 245 -6.63 -22.17 -4.43
N ASP A 246 -6.13 -22.94 -5.39
CA ASP A 246 -6.43 -22.78 -6.82
C ASP A 246 -7.93 -22.98 -7.05
N LEU A 247 -8.61 -21.92 -7.51
CA LEU A 247 -10.04 -21.97 -7.80
C LEU A 247 -10.36 -22.20 -9.27
N THR A 248 -9.37 -22.32 -10.15
CA THR A 248 -9.57 -22.37 -11.61
C THR A 248 -10.15 -23.70 -12.11
N ASP A 249 -9.97 -24.78 -11.36
CA ASP A 249 -10.46 -26.14 -11.70
C ASP A 249 -11.63 -26.61 -10.80
N HIS A 250 -12.19 -25.73 -9.97
CA HIS A 250 -13.33 -26.07 -9.12
C HIS A 250 -14.66 -25.97 -9.89
N VAL A 251 -15.52 -26.98 -9.73
CA VAL A 251 -16.82 -27.18 -10.44
C VAL A 251 -17.79 -25.97 -10.43
N VAL A 252 -17.60 -25.02 -9.52
CA VAL A 252 -18.44 -23.80 -9.37
C VAL A 252 -17.79 -22.56 -9.98
N ALA A 253 -16.47 -22.59 -10.25
CA ALA A 253 -15.79 -21.59 -11.06
C ALA A 253 -15.94 -21.99 -12.52
N GLY A 254 -16.15 -21.01 -13.39
CA GLY A 254 -16.18 -21.27 -14.82
C GLY A 254 -17.54 -21.64 -15.39
N GLY A 255 -18.30 -20.60 -15.75
CA GLY A 255 -18.97 -20.66 -17.05
C GLY A 255 -18.00 -21.09 -18.19
N PRO A 256 -18.42 -21.10 -19.47
CA PRO A 256 -17.68 -21.73 -20.57
C PRO A 256 -16.19 -21.37 -20.76
N PHE A 257 -15.68 -20.36 -20.05
CA PHE A 257 -14.31 -19.86 -20.10
C PHE A 257 -13.46 -20.10 -18.84
N LYS A 258 -13.90 -20.93 -17.88
CA LYS A 258 -13.14 -21.21 -16.63
C LYS A 258 -12.76 -19.94 -15.85
N THR A 259 -13.67 -18.95 -15.82
CA THR A 259 -13.45 -17.72 -15.06
C THR A 259 -13.38 -18.00 -13.54
N PRO A 260 -12.37 -17.46 -12.84
CA PRO A 260 -12.25 -17.60 -11.39
C PRO A 260 -13.25 -16.72 -10.61
N ASN A 261 -13.91 -15.77 -11.29
CA ASN A 261 -14.92 -14.91 -10.67
C ASN A 261 -16.16 -15.70 -10.26
N ARG A 262 -16.54 -15.57 -8.99
CA ARG A 262 -17.78 -16.11 -8.43
C ARG A 262 -18.77 -14.96 -8.24
N TYR A 263 -19.99 -15.13 -8.73
CA TYR A 263 -21.10 -14.28 -8.32
C TYR A 263 -21.64 -14.84 -6.99
N ALA A 264 -21.81 -13.95 -6.00
CA ALA A 264 -22.53 -14.26 -4.76
C ALA A 264 -24.04 -14.14 -4.98
#